data_AF-A0A9N9PGB5-F1
#
_entry.id   AF-A0A9N9PGB5-F1
#
_cell.length_a   1.000
_cell.length_b   1.000
_cell.length_c   1.000
_cell.angle_alpha   90.00
_cell.angle_beta   90.00
_cell.angle_gamma   90.00
#
_symmetry.space_group_name_H-M   'P 1'
#
loop_
_entity.id
_entity.type
_entity.pdbx_description
1 polymer ?
#
loop_
_entity_poly.entity_id
_entity_poly.type
_entity_poly.pdbx_seq_one_letter_code
_entity_poly.pdbx_strand_id
1 'polypeptide(L)'
;WLDNLMSILESFFIFYLAGPVAIALGKILLQTTPEVAYRSLDECMREIQLDPTILSLTATHFWQNSYGQVVGTLCVHVNQDANEQVVLSNVYNRLSPLFINNDDV
;
A
#
# COMPACT_ATOMS: atom_id res chain seq x y z
N TRP A 1 -45.79 -8.29 -17.47
CA TRP A 1 -44.94 -7.43 -18.33
C TRP A 1 -44.16 -6.42 -17.51
N LEU A 2 -44.82 -5.66 -16.62
CA LEU A 2 -44.16 -4.71 -15.72
C LEU A 2 -43.09 -5.35 -14.82
N ASP A 3 -43.38 -6.53 -14.27
CA ASP A 3 -42.46 -7.30 -13.42
C ASP A 3 -41.15 -7.67 -14.14
N ASN A 4 -41.24 -8.19 -15.36
CA ASN A 4 -40.07 -8.47 -16.21
C ASN A 4 -39.25 -7.22 -16.53
N LEU A 5 -39.90 -6.07 -16.75
CA LEU A 5 -39.19 -4.82 -17.02
C LEU A 5 -38.43 -4.33 -15.78
N MET A 6 -39.01 -4.50 -14.58
CA MET A 6 -38.33 -4.16 -13.33
C MET A 6 -37.15 -5.07 -13.04
N SER A 7 -37.27 -6.39 -13.27
CA SER A 7 -36.13 -7.30 -13.06
C SER A 7 -34.95 -6.99 -13.99
N ILE A 8 -35.21 -6.64 -15.25
CA ILE A 8 -34.15 -6.24 -16.19
C ILE A 8 -33.46 -4.95 -15.70
N LEU A 9 -34.24 -3.94 -15.28
CA LEU A 9 -33.71 -2.69 -14.76
C LEU A 9 -32.86 -2.90 -13.50
N GLU A 10 -33.32 -3.73 -12.57
CA GLU A 10 -32.61 -4.06 -11.34
C GLU A 10 -31.29 -4.76 -11.63
N SER A 11 -31.28 -5.71 -12.56
CA SER A 11 -30.06 -6.40 -12.97
C SER A 11 -28.99 -5.42 -13.46
N PHE A 12 -29.36 -4.49 -14.35
CA PHE A 12 -28.42 -3.44 -14.78
C PHE A 12 -27.92 -2.57 -13.63
N PHE A 13 -28.79 -2.23 -12.69
CA PHE A 13 -28.43 -1.43 -11.52
C PHE A 13 -27.43 -2.16 -10.60
N ILE A 14 -27.66 -3.44 -10.35
CA ILE A 14 -26.76 -4.30 -9.56
C ILE A 14 -25.41 -4.42 -10.26
N PHE A 15 -25.37 -4.68 -11.56
CA PHE A 15 -24.11 -4.74 -12.31
C PHE A 15 -23.35 -3.41 -12.26
N TYR A 16 -24.07 -2.29 -12.38
CA TYR A 16 -23.48 -0.96 -12.30
C TYR A 16 -22.87 -0.67 -10.92
N LEU A 17 -23.54 -1.08 -9.84
CA LEU A 17 -23.05 -0.88 -8.47
C LEU A 17 -21.93 -1.88 -8.10
N ALA A 18 -22.08 -3.14 -8.49
CA ALA A 18 -21.14 -4.21 -8.17
C ALA A 18 -19.85 -4.12 -8.97
N GLY A 19 -19.89 -3.58 -10.20
CA GLY A 19 -18.71 -3.39 -11.06
C GLY A 19 -17.54 -2.69 -10.38
N PRO A 20 -17.69 -1.43 -9.90
CA PRO A 20 -16.59 -0.71 -9.25
C PRO A 20 -16.11 -1.41 -7.96
N VAL A 21 -17.02 -2.02 -7.20
CA VAL A 21 -16.68 -2.78 -5.98
C VAL A 21 -15.85 -4.02 -6.34
N ALA A 22 -16.23 -4.77 -7.37
CA ALA A 22 -15.51 -5.94 -7.84
C ALA A 22 -14.12 -5.56 -8.37
N ILE A 23 -13.98 -4.42 -9.04
CA ILE A 23 -12.66 -3.92 -9.48
C ILE A 23 -11.79 -3.55 -8.27
N ALA A 24 -12.33 -2.85 -7.28
CA ALA A 24 -11.60 -2.48 -6.09
C ALA A 24 -11.15 -3.71 -5.28
N LEU A 25 -12.04 -4.68 -5.08
CA LEU A 25 -11.71 -5.97 -4.44
C LEU A 25 -10.71 -6.76 -5.27
N GLY A 26 -10.86 -6.76 -6.60
CA GLY A 26 -9.91 -7.38 -7.52
C GLY A 26 -8.52 -6.80 -7.37
N LYS A 27 -8.38 -5.46 -7.26
CA LYS A 27 -7.10 -4.79 -7.02
C LYS A 27 -6.46 -5.17 -5.68
N ILE A 28 -7.26 -5.35 -4.64
CA ILE A 28 -6.78 -5.82 -3.33
C ILE A 28 -6.30 -7.28 -3.42
N LEU A 29 -7.09 -8.16 -4.04
CA LEU A 29 -6.75 -9.58 -4.23
C LEU A 29 -5.52 -9.77 -5.11
N LEU A 30 -5.36 -8.93 -6.13
CA LEU A 30 -4.19 -8.88 -7.01
C LEU A 30 -2.97 -8.26 -6.33
N GLN A 31 -3.09 -7.84 -5.06
CA GLN A 31 -2.01 -7.24 -4.29
C GLN A 31 -1.38 -6.05 -5.03
N THR A 32 -2.21 -5.24 -5.69
CA THR A 32 -1.70 -4.08 -6.43
C THR A 32 -1.20 -3.00 -5.47
N THR A 33 -0.12 -2.32 -5.84
CA THR A 33 0.40 -1.18 -5.10
C THR A 33 -0.57 -0.01 -5.17
N PRO A 34 -1.08 0.51 -4.04
CA PRO A 34 -1.98 1.67 -4.07
C PRO A 34 -1.21 2.95 -4.44
N GLU A 35 -1.63 3.63 -5.50
CA GLU A 35 -0.99 4.86 -6.02
C GLU A 35 -0.92 5.99 -4.97
N VAL A 36 -1.90 6.07 -4.07
CA VAL A 36 -1.97 7.08 -3.01
C VAL A 36 -0.87 6.94 -1.95
N ALA A 37 -0.43 5.71 -1.65
CA ALA A 37 0.63 5.47 -0.67
C ALA A 37 2.03 5.51 -1.32
N TYR A 38 2.10 5.30 -2.63
CA TYR A 38 3.37 5.26 -3.37
C TYR A 38 4.16 6.56 -3.25
N ARG A 39 3.49 7.72 -3.32
CA ARG A 39 4.16 9.02 -3.26
C ARG A 39 4.80 9.30 -1.91
N SER A 40 4.05 9.12 -0.82
CA SER A 40 4.56 9.34 0.54
C SER A 40 5.67 8.36 0.91
N LEU A 41 5.56 7.13 0.39
CA LEU A 41 6.58 6.12 0.53
C LEU A 41 7.86 6.50 -0.22
N ASP A 42 7.76 6.94 -1.47
CA ASP A 42 8.93 7.37 -2.27
C ASP A 42 9.67 8.55 -1.60
N GLU A 43 8.92 9.52 -1.06
CA GLU A 43 9.48 10.64 -0.31
C GLU A 43 10.23 10.17 0.95
N CYS A 44 9.63 9.28 1.74
CA CYS A 44 10.27 8.73 2.95
C CYS A 44 11.47 7.84 2.62
N MET A 45 11.39 7.02 1.58
CA MET A 45 12.49 6.19 1.12
C MET A 45 13.68 7.04 0.67
N ARG A 46 13.41 8.13 -0.04
CA ARG A 46 14.44 9.09 -0.44
C ARG A 46 15.09 9.76 0.77
N GLU A 47 14.32 10.13 1.79
CA GLU A 47 14.87 10.68 3.04
C GLU A 47 15.76 9.68 3.78
N ILE A 48 15.35 8.41 3.84
CA ILE A 48 16.14 7.34 4.44
C ILE A 48 17.44 7.12 3.65
N GLN A 49 17.39 7.17 2.32
CA GLN A 49 18.57 6.99 1.47
C GLN A 49 19.60 8.13 1.59
N LEU A 50 19.21 9.30 2.10
CA LEU A 50 20.16 10.39 2.40
C LEU A 50 21.01 10.12 3.66
N ASP A 51 20.65 9.12 4.47
CA ASP A 51 21.43 8.76 5.66
C ASP A 51 22.75 8.08 5.21
N PRO A 52 23.93 8.63 5.59
CA PRO A 52 25.23 8.13 5.13
C PRO A 52 25.56 6.71 5.62
N THR A 53 24.73 6.18 6.54
CA THR A 53 24.87 4.85 7.13
C THR A 53 24.35 3.74 6.21
N ILE A 54 23.56 4.08 5.20
CA ILE A 54 22.86 3.14 4.30
C ILE A 54 23.53 3.17 2.92
N LEU A 55 24.03 2.02 2.45
CA LEU A 55 24.62 1.93 1.09
C LEU A 55 23.57 1.85 0.00
N SER A 56 22.46 1.15 0.25
CA SER A 56 21.37 1.01 -0.72
C SER A 56 20.07 0.65 -0.02
N LEU A 57 18.97 1.23 -0.50
CA LEU A 57 17.63 1.00 0.01
C LEU A 57 16.76 0.51 -1.16
N THR A 58 16.39 -0.78 -1.15
CA THR A 58 15.64 -1.40 -2.26
C THR A 58 14.23 -1.79 -1.81
N ALA A 59 13.24 -1.03 -2.26
CA ALA A 59 11.82 -1.36 -2.19
C ALA A 59 11.54 -2.66 -2.96
N THR A 60 11.18 -3.75 -2.28
CA THR A 60 10.98 -5.03 -2.97
C THR A 60 9.56 -5.16 -3.48
N HIS A 61 8.57 -4.90 -2.63
CA HIS A 61 7.16 -4.97 -3.02
C HIS A 61 6.28 -4.28 -1.97
N PHE A 62 5.39 -3.38 -2.40
CA PHE A 62 4.36 -2.77 -1.56
C PHE A 62 3.00 -3.12 -2.13
N TRP A 63 2.11 -3.68 -1.32
CA TRP A 63 0.78 -4.08 -1.71
C TRP A 63 -0.25 -3.68 -0.66
N GLN A 64 -1.49 -3.54 -1.10
CA GLN A 64 -2.60 -3.34 -0.20
C GLN A 64 -3.19 -4.68 0.21
N ASN A 65 -3.23 -4.97 1.52
CA ASN A 65 -3.85 -6.20 2.03
C ASN A 65 -5.34 -6.02 2.33
N SER A 66 -5.73 -4.82 2.77
CA SER A 66 -7.11 -4.43 3.11
C SER A 66 -7.33 -2.95 2.78
N TYR A 67 -8.60 -2.49 2.75
CA TYR A 67 -8.88 -1.05 2.70
C TYR A 67 -8.12 -0.33 3.83
N GLY A 68 -7.34 0.69 3.49
CA GLY A 68 -6.51 1.44 4.44
C GLY A 68 -5.20 0.78 4.89
N GLN A 69 -5.02 -0.53 4.70
CA GLN A 69 -3.82 -1.24 5.15
C GLN A 69 -2.85 -1.53 4.02
N VAL A 70 -1.71 -0.84 4.05
CA VAL A 70 -0.58 -1.05 3.13
C VAL A 70 0.48 -1.89 3.82
N VAL A 71 0.90 -2.96 3.17
CA VAL A 71 1.98 -3.82 3.61
C VAL A 71 3.09 -3.73 2.58
N GLY A 72 4.34 -3.73 3.03
CA GLY A 72 5.44 -3.82 2.09
C GLY A 72 6.69 -4.39 2.69
N THR A 73 7.54 -4.87 1.79
CA THR A 73 8.83 -5.44 2.10
C THR A 73 9.92 -4.54 1.53
N LEU A 74 10.86 -4.21 2.40
CA LEU A 74 12.01 -3.37 2.09
C LEU A 74 13.31 -4.12 2.41
N CYS A 75 14.29 -4.03 1.52
CA CYS A 75 15.62 -4.55 1.76
C CYS A 75 16.59 -3.37 1.98
N VAL A 76 17.25 -3.34 3.13
CA VAL A 76 18.22 -2.30 3.50
C VAL A 76 19.62 -2.90 3.45
N HIS A 77 20.51 -2.27 2.68
CA HIS A 77 21.92 -2.63 2.63
C HIS A 77 22.74 -1.62 3.44
N VAL A 78 23.34 -2.08 4.52
CA VAL A 78 24.05 -1.25 5.51
C VAL A 78 25.56 -1.42 5.34
N ASN A 79 26.34 -0.39 5.67
CA ASN A 79 27.79 -0.47 5.66
C ASN A 79 28.30 -1.49 6.68
N GLN A 80 29.40 -2.18 6.37
CA GLN A 80 29.99 -3.21 7.23
C GLN A 80 30.50 -2.64 8.56
N ASP A 81 30.78 -1.34 8.63
CA ASP A 81 31.18 -0.62 9.84
C ASP A 81 29.99 -0.10 10.69
N ALA A 82 28.75 -0.23 10.21
CA ALA A 82 27.56 0.29 10.86
C ALA A 82 26.72 -0.80 11.54
N ASN A 83 26.09 -0.45 12.67
CA ASN A 83 25.25 -1.38 13.41
C ASN A 83 23.88 -1.55 12.75
N GLU A 84 23.65 -2.73 12.18
CA GLU A 84 22.42 -3.10 11.45
C GLU A 84 21.14 -2.85 12.26
N GLN A 85 21.14 -3.17 13.56
CA GLN A 85 19.94 -3.08 14.40
C GLN A 85 19.56 -1.63 14.72
N VAL A 86 20.55 -0.75 14.82
CA VAL A 86 20.35 0.69 15.01
C VAL A 86 19.80 1.32 13.73
N VAL A 87 20.33 0.92 12.57
CA VAL A 87 19.84 1.40 11.27
C VAL A 87 18.42 0.90 11.02
N LEU A 88 18.13 -0.38 11.26
CA LEU A 88 16.80 -0.96 11.11
C LEU A 88 15.76 -0.27 12.00
N SER A 89 16.09 0.00 13.27
CA SER A 89 15.17 0.71 14.16
C SER A 89 14.93 2.16 13.75
N ASN A 90 15.95 2.87 13.24
CA ASN A 90 15.79 4.22 12.69
C ASN A 90 14.90 4.21 11.43
N VAL A 91 15.12 3.27 10.50
CA VAL A 91 14.29 3.08 9.31
C VAL A 91 12.84 2.75 9.69
N TYR A 92 12.64 1.84 10.65
CA TYR A 92 11.33 1.46 11.13
C TYR A 92 10.59 2.64 11.77
N ASN A 93 11.26 3.44 12.59
CA ASN A 93 10.66 4.63 13.22
C ASN A 93 10.25 5.71 12.20
N ARG A 94 10.96 5.83 11.08
CA ARG A 94 10.62 6.78 10.00
C ARG A 94 9.45 6.31 9.15
N LEU A 95 9.34 5.00 8.94
CA LEU A 95 8.25 4.38 8.17
C LEU A 95 6.96 4.24 8.98
N SER A 96 7.07 3.93 10.28
CA SER A 96 5.97 3.78 11.24
C SER A 96 4.83 4.81 11.11
N PRO A 97 5.08 6.14 11.07
CA PRO A 97 4.00 7.14 10.96
C PRO A 97 3.21 7.09 9.65
N LEU A 98 3.76 6.52 8.57
CA LEU A 98 3.06 6.37 7.30
C LEU A 98 2.06 5.22 7.30
N PHE A 99 2.31 4.20 8.13
CA PHE A 99 1.47 3.00 8.20
C PHE A 99 0.43 3.08 9.33
N ILE A 100 0.76 3.70 10.46
CA ILE A 100 -0.10 3.78 11.66
C ILE A 100 -1.23 4.82 11.52
N ASN A 101 -1.06 5.87 10.71
CA ASN A 101 -2.07 6.93 10.55
C ASN A 101 -3.37 6.48 9.87
N ASN A 102 -3.46 5.24 9.38
CA ASN A 102 -4.63 4.74 8.67
C ASN A 102 -5.57 3.87 9.55
N ASP A 103 -5.26 3.66 10.82
CA ASP A 103 -6.08 2.86 11.75
C ASP A 103 -7.15 3.69 12.52
N ASP A 104 -7.25 5.01 12.29
CA ASP A 104 -8.11 5.94 13.04
C ASP A 104 -9.39 6.41 12.29
N VAL A 105 -9.90 5.67 11.29
CA VAL A 105 -11.20 5.96 10.64
C VAL A 105 -12.08 4.73 10.48
#